data_AF-A0A3N5GHW0-F1
#
_entry.id   AF-A0A3N5GHW0-F1
#
_cell.length_a   1.000
_cell.length_b   1.000
_cell.length_c   1.000
_cell.angle_alpha   90.00
_cell.angle_beta   90.00
_cell.angle_gamma   90.00
#
_symmetry.space_group_name_H-M   'P 1'
#
loop_
_entity.id
_entity.type
_entity.pdbx_description
1 polymer ?
#
loop_
_entity_poly.entity_id
_entity_poly.type
_entity_poly.pdbx_seq_one_letter_code
_entity_poly.pdbx_strand_id
1 'polypeptide(L)'
;MTQKKLAVIAIGGNSLIKDDKNVTVESQYEAARETCTHIADMIEQGWDVAIGHGNGPQVGYILRRSEIAAKTTGMHEVPLDVCGADSQGAIGYALQQNLQNILYQRGIKKKVVTVITQVLVDRADPAFAKPTKPIGSFMDEADAKRREAEQGWSVVEDAGRGWRRVVASPQPKEIVELETVQTLL
;
A
#
# COMPACT_ATOMS: atom_id res chain seq x y z
N MET A 1 -25.70 -26.97 -3.51
CA MET A 1 -24.76 -26.09 -2.80
C MET A 1 -24.94 -24.69 -3.37
N THR A 2 -25.32 -23.71 -2.57
CA THR A 2 -25.39 -22.31 -3.04
C THR A 2 -23.98 -21.86 -3.42
N GLN A 3 -23.82 -21.35 -4.64
CA GLN A 3 -22.55 -20.86 -5.14
C GLN A 3 -22.08 -19.70 -4.24
N LYS A 4 -20.96 -19.89 -3.54
CA LYS A 4 -20.33 -18.83 -2.74
C LYS A 4 -20.01 -17.65 -3.67
N LYS A 5 -20.46 -16.45 -3.31
CA LYS A 5 -20.13 -15.23 -4.05
C LYS A 5 -18.77 -14.73 -3.59
N LEU A 6 -17.79 -14.65 -4.49
CA LEU A 6 -16.44 -14.14 -4.19
C LEU A 6 -16.25 -12.78 -4.85
N ALA A 7 -15.77 -11.81 -4.08
CA ALA A 7 -15.30 -10.52 -4.58
C ALA A 7 -13.81 -10.32 -4.27
N VAL A 8 -13.04 -9.88 -5.27
CA VAL A 8 -11.66 -9.41 -5.09
C VAL A 8 -11.68 -7.88 -5.13
N ILE A 9 -11.38 -7.25 -4.00
CA ILE A 9 -11.49 -5.81 -3.79
C ILE A 9 -10.09 -5.20 -3.84
N ALA A 10 -9.88 -4.19 -4.68
CA ALA A 10 -8.64 -3.42 -4.72
C ALA A 10 -8.86 -2.04 -4.11
N ILE A 11 -8.34 -1.82 -2.90
CA ILE A 11 -8.34 -0.52 -2.23
C ILE A 11 -7.27 0.36 -2.88
N GLY A 12 -7.63 1.56 -3.35
CA GLY A 12 -6.68 2.47 -3.96
C GLY A 12 -5.62 2.96 -2.96
N GLY A 13 -4.39 3.18 -3.41
CA GLY A 13 -3.31 3.68 -2.53
C GLY A 13 -3.60 5.06 -1.91
N ASN A 14 -4.39 5.89 -2.60
CA ASN A 14 -4.87 7.17 -2.08
C ASN A 14 -6.18 7.05 -1.31
N SER A 15 -6.87 5.90 -1.33
CA SER A 15 -8.11 5.72 -0.57
C SER A 15 -7.89 5.77 0.93
N LEU A 16 -6.64 5.56 1.37
CA LEU A 16 -6.23 5.70 2.77
C LEU A 16 -5.81 7.14 3.12
N ILE A 17 -5.66 8.04 2.14
CA ILE A 17 -5.37 9.46 2.37
C ILE A 17 -6.54 10.28 1.84
N LYS A 18 -7.46 10.66 2.74
CA LYS A 18 -8.65 11.45 2.38
C LYS A 18 -8.37 12.94 2.23
N ASP A 19 -7.34 13.43 2.93
CA ASP A 19 -6.93 14.84 2.93
C ASP A 19 -5.40 14.90 2.87
N ASP A 20 -4.88 15.45 1.78
CA ASP A 20 -3.43 15.61 1.55
C ASP A 20 -2.76 16.52 2.59
N LYS A 21 -3.55 17.28 3.36
CA LYS A 21 -3.06 18.12 4.48
C LYS A 21 -3.04 17.37 5.81
N ASN A 22 -3.69 16.21 5.91
CA ASN A 22 -3.78 15.41 7.13
C ASN A 22 -3.46 13.94 6.85
N VAL A 23 -2.17 13.63 6.72
CA VAL A 23 -1.64 12.32 6.30
C VAL A 23 -1.11 11.47 7.46
N THR A 24 -1.51 11.75 8.71
CA THR A 24 -1.02 11.02 9.88
C THR A 24 -1.40 9.54 9.85
N VAL A 25 -0.75 8.72 10.68
CA VAL A 25 -1.08 7.28 10.75
C VAL A 25 -2.52 7.09 11.23
N GLU A 26 -2.98 7.94 12.14
CA GLU A 26 -4.34 7.94 12.69
C GLU A 26 -5.36 8.31 11.62
N SER A 27 -5.11 9.31 10.78
CA SER A 27 -6.04 9.68 9.71
C SER A 27 -6.19 8.57 8.67
N GLN A 28 -5.08 7.86 8.37
CA GLN A 28 -5.10 6.69 7.48
C GLN A 28 -5.85 5.50 8.11
N TYR A 29 -5.72 5.31 9.42
CA TYR A 29 -6.47 4.29 10.15
C TYR A 29 -7.99 4.56 10.12
N GLU A 30 -8.42 5.81 10.27
CA GLU A 30 -9.84 6.17 10.15
C GLU A 30 -10.36 5.98 8.72
N ALA A 31 -9.57 6.30 7.70
CA ALA A 31 -9.93 6.02 6.30
C ALA A 31 -10.06 4.51 6.03
N ALA A 32 -9.19 3.70 6.62
CA ALA A 32 -9.29 2.23 6.58
C ALA A 32 -10.58 1.74 7.27
N ARG A 33 -10.96 2.32 8.41
CA ARG A 33 -12.21 1.99 9.13
C ARG A 33 -13.46 2.23 8.30
N GLU A 34 -13.53 3.37 7.63
CA GLU A 34 -14.63 3.70 6.71
C GLU A 34 -14.71 2.68 5.56
N THR A 35 -13.57 2.38 4.94
CA THR A 35 -13.49 1.35 3.88
C THR A 35 -13.98 -0.02 4.39
N CYS A 36 -13.56 -0.42 5.59
CA CYS A 36 -13.97 -1.69 6.20
C CYS A 36 -15.47 -1.75 6.50
N THR A 37 -16.13 -0.61 6.69
CA THR A 37 -17.59 -0.57 6.91
C THR A 37 -18.33 -1.03 5.66
N HIS A 38 -17.93 -0.53 4.48
CA HIS A 38 -18.49 -0.96 3.20
C HIS A 38 -18.19 -2.43 2.88
N ILE A 39 -16.99 -2.90 3.22
CA ILE A 39 -16.62 -4.32 3.05
C ILE A 39 -17.47 -5.21 3.98
N ALA A 40 -17.72 -4.79 5.22
CA ALA A 40 -18.59 -5.52 6.13
C ALA A 40 -20.04 -5.62 5.58
N ASP A 41 -20.55 -4.57 4.91
CA ASP A 41 -21.86 -4.61 4.25
C ASP A 41 -21.92 -5.69 3.16
N MET A 42 -20.83 -5.90 2.41
CA MET A 42 -20.74 -6.98 1.43
C MET A 42 -20.71 -8.36 2.10
N ILE A 43 -19.93 -8.51 3.17
CA ILE A 43 -19.85 -9.78 3.92
C ILE A 43 -21.23 -10.14 4.49
N GLU A 44 -21.97 -9.16 5.01
CA GLU A 44 -23.32 -9.34 5.53
C GLU A 44 -24.32 -9.79 4.45
N GLN A 45 -24.11 -9.37 3.20
CA GLN A 45 -24.86 -9.85 2.03
C GLN A 45 -24.43 -11.24 1.51
N GLY A 46 -23.53 -11.92 2.23
CA GLY A 46 -23.09 -13.28 1.93
C GLY A 46 -21.91 -13.39 0.97
N TRP A 47 -21.11 -12.32 0.81
CA TRP A 47 -19.88 -12.36 0.01
C TRP A 47 -18.68 -12.89 0.83
N ASP A 48 -17.90 -13.76 0.20
CA ASP A 48 -16.49 -13.96 0.53
C ASP A 48 -15.68 -12.86 -0.14
N VAL A 49 -14.68 -12.33 0.56
CA VAL A 49 -13.92 -11.16 0.10
C VAL A 49 -12.42 -11.43 0.22
N ALA A 50 -11.70 -11.18 -0.86
CA ALA A 50 -10.25 -11.05 -0.86
C ALA A 50 -9.92 -9.56 -1.05
N ILE A 51 -9.07 -9.00 -0.19
CA ILE A 51 -8.78 -7.56 -0.15
C ILE A 51 -7.32 -7.34 -0.54
N GLY A 52 -7.09 -6.67 -1.66
CA GLY A 52 -5.82 -6.06 -2.02
C GLY A 52 -5.83 -4.57 -1.74
N HIS A 53 -4.66 -3.96 -1.59
CA HIS A 53 -4.54 -2.52 -1.39
C HIS A 53 -3.31 -1.95 -2.11
N GLY A 54 -3.39 -0.69 -2.51
CA GLY A 54 -2.21 0.11 -2.85
C GLY A 54 -1.48 0.58 -1.60
N ASN A 55 -0.22 1.00 -1.77
CA ASN A 55 0.63 1.48 -0.68
C ASN A 55 1.47 2.71 -1.05
N GLY A 56 1.20 3.36 -2.19
CA GLY A 56 2.10 4.35 -2.80
C GLY A 56 2.55 5.49 -1.87
N PRO A 57 1.62 6.16 -1.15
CA PRO A 57 2.01 7.12 -0.12
C PRO A 57 2.77 6.48 1.04
N GLN A 58 2.28 5.36 1.57
CA GLN A 58 2.78 4.69 2.78
C GLN A 58 4.21 4.19 2.60
N VAL A 59 4.49 3.48 1.50
CA VAL A 59 5.84 2.99 1.18
C VAL A 59 6.81 4.14 0.99
N GLY A 60 6.35 5.24 0.39
CA GLY A 60 7.16 6.46 0.26
C GLY A 60 7.49 7.10 1.61
N TYR A 61 6.55 7.13 2.56
CA TYR A 61 6.81 7.62 3.91
C TYR A 61 7.77 6.73 4.69
N ILE A 62 7.63 5.41 4.58
CA ILE A 62 8.53 4.46 5.25
C ILE A 62 9.95 4.62 4.71
N LEU A 63 10.12 4.65 3.39
CA LEU A 63 11.41 4.89 2.75
C LEU A 63 12.01 6.24 3.18
N ARG A 64 11.19 7.30 3.19
CA ARG A 64 11.64 8.64 3.59
C ARG A 64 12.13 8.68 5.04
N ARG A 65 11.44 7.99 5.96
CA ARG A 65 11.88 7.87 7.36
C ARG A 65 13.23 7.16 7.45
N SER A 66 13.43 6.10 6.67
CA SER A 66 14.69 5.38 6.60
C SER A 66 15.85 6.27 6.16
N GLU A 67 15.68 7.02 5.06
CA GLU A 67 16.70 7.96 4.55
C GLU A 67 17.02 9.08 5.54
N ILE A 68 16.00 9.63 6.22
CA ILE A 68 16.21 10.66 7.25
C ILE A 68 17.03 10.09 8.39
N ALA A 69 16.69 8.89 8.87
CA ALA A 69 17.42 8.26 9.95
C ALA A 69 18.87 7.95 9.55
N ALA A 70 19.10 7.45 8.33
CA ALA A 70 20.44 7.24 7.80
C ALA A 70 21.27 8.53 7.79
N LYS A 71 20.69 9.63 7.27
CA LYS A 71 21.36 10.93 7.21
C LYS A 71 21.62 11.54 8.60
N THR A 72 20.69 11.41 9.53
CA THR A 72 20.74 12.12 10.82
C THR A 72 21.51 11.36 11.89
N THR A 73 21.46 10.02 11.89
CA THR A 73 22.04 9.19 12.96
C THR A 73 23.02 8.13 12.46
N GLY A 74 23.22 8.00 11.15
CA GLY A 74 24.10 6.97 10.57
C GLY A 74 23.49 5.57 10.57
N MET A 75 22.17 5.44 10.71
CA MET A 75 21.46 4.17 10.52
C MET A 75 21.58 3.66 9.08
N HIS A 76 21.45 2.35 8.88
CA HIS A 76 21.40 1.79 7.53
C HIS A 76 20.05 2.12 6.86
N GLU A 77 20.08 2.30 5.54
CA GLU A 77 18.86 2.44 4.75
C GLU A 77 18.14 1.10 4.59
N VAL A 78 16.81 1.17 4.53
CA VAL A 78 15.93 0.03 4.31
C VAL A 78 15.62 -0.07 2.82
N PRO A 79 15.88 -1.21 2.17
CA PRO A 79 15.54 -1.43 0.77
C PRO A 79 14.04 -1.23 0.49
N LEU A 80 13.71 -0.76 -0.72
CA LEU A 80 12.33 -0.43 -1.09
C LEU A 80 11.37 -1.63 -1.01
N ASP A 81 11.84 -2.83 -1.34
CA ASP A 81 11.06 -4.07 -1.21
C ASP A 81 10.72 -4.38 0.25
N VAL A 82 11.67 -4.16 1.17
CA VAL A 82 11.46 -4.28 2.61
C VAL A 82 10.51 -3.20 3.11
N CYS A 83 10.64 -1.94 2.66
CA CYS A 83 9.64 -0.90 2.92
C CYS A 83 8.24 -1.30 2.39
N GLY A 84 8.21 -2.02 1.27
CA GLY A 84 7.01 -2.63 0.72
C GLY A 84 6.39 -3.61 1.71
N ALA A 85 7.17 -4.55 2.25
CA ALA A 85 6.72 -5.50 3.27
C ALA A 85 6.25 -4.80 4.55
N ASP A 86 6.97 -3.79 5.05
CA ASP A 86 6.57 -2.98 6.20
C ASP A 86 5.21 -2.31 5.97
N SER A 87 4.98 -1.78 4.76
CA SER A 87 3.72 -1.15 4.41
C SER A 87 2.55 -2.14 4.36
N GLN A 88 2.79 -3.39 3.95
CA GLN A 88 1.77 -4.45 4.00
C GLN A 88 1.41 -4.78 5.45
N GLY A 89 2.41 -4.88 6.32
CA GLY A 89 2.19 -5.10 7.75
C GLY A 89 1.35 -3.98 8.39
N ALA A 90 1.72 -2.72 8.14
CA ALA A 90 1.01 -1.57 8.70
C ALA A 90 -0.42 -1.41 8.17
N ILE A 91 -0.62 -1.48 6.84
CA ILE A 91 -1.94 -1.33 6.23
C ILE A 91 -2.82 -2.55 6.54
N GLY A 92 -2.26 -3.76 6.43
CA GLY A 92 -2.94 -5.00 6.75
C GLY A 92 -3.39 -5.06 8.21
N TYR A 93 -2.54 -4.61 9.15
CA TYR A 93 -2.94 -4.44 10.55
C TYR A 93 -4.17 -3.53 10.70
N ALA A 94 -4.16 -2.35 10.08
CA ALA A 94 -5.26 -1.39 10.17
C ALA A 94 -6.56 -1.96 9.58
N LEU A 95 -6.50 -2.59 8.40
CA LEU A 95 -7.66 -3.20 7.76
C LEU A 95 -8.19 -4.40 8.56
N GLN A 96 -7.31 -5.29 8.99
CA GLN A 96 -7.67 -6.48 9.76
C GLN A 96 -8.32 -6.09 11.08
N GLN A 97 -7.72 -5.18 11.84
CA GLN A 97 -8.24 -4.75 13.14
C GLN A 97 -9.62 -4.08 12.99
N ASN A 98 -9.76 -3.14 12.05
CA ASN A 98 -11.04 -2.46 11.84
C ASN A 98 -12.13 -3.41 11.37
N LEU A 99 -11.85 -4.27 10.39
CA LEU A 99 -12.84 -5.21 9.87
C LEU A 99 -13.25 -6.22 10.95
N GLN A 100 -12.32 -6.75 11.74
CA GLN A 100 -12.64 -7.63 12.87
C GLN A 100 -13.55 -6.94 13.90
N ASN A 101 -13.25 -5.70 14.26
CA ASN A 101 -14.06 -4.92 15.20
C ASN A 101 -15.49 -4.70 14.68
N ILE A 102 -15.63 -4.33 13.41
CA ILE A 102 -16.95 -4.10 12.79
C ILE A 102 -17.75 -5.40 12.71
N LEU A 103 -17.13 -6.49 12.27
CA LEU A 103 -17.79 -7.81 12.21
C LEU A 103 -18.22 -8.28 13.60
N TYR A 104 -17.37 -8.07 14.62
CA TYR A 104 -17.71 -8.38 16.01
C TYR A 104 -18.93 -7.57 16.49
N GLN A 105 -18.95 -6.26 16.24
CA GLN A 105 -20.08 -5.38 16.59
C GLN A 105 -21.39 -5.78 15.88
N ARG A 106 -21.30 -6.32 14.65
CA ARG A 106 -22.45 -6.83 13.88
C ARG A 106 -22.84 -8.27 14.23
N GLY A 107 -22.13 -8.93 15.16
CA GLY A 107 -22.37 -10.34 15.49
C GLY A 107 -22.00 -11.32 14.37
N ILE A 108 -21.21 -10.89 13.38
CA ILE A 108 -20.80 -11.71 12.24
C ILE A 108 -19.55 -12.52 12.63
N LYS A 109 -19.69 -13.84 12.69
CA LYS A 109 -18.60 -14.77 13.03
C LYS A 109 -17.74 -15.11 11.82
N LYS A 110 -16.87 -14.20 11.41
CA LYS A 110 -15.89 -14.41 10.32
C LYS A 110 -14.48 -14.05 10.78
N LYS A 111 -13.49 -14.84 10.35
CA LYS A 111 -12.08 -14.57 10.63
C LYS A 111 -11.51 -13.68 9.53
N VAL A 112 -10.61 -12.79 9.92
CA VAL A 112 -9.90 -11.88 9.01
C VAL A 112 -8.42 -12.04 9.29
N VAL A 113 -7.63 -12.21 8.24
CA VAL A 113 -6.18 -12.37 8.32
C VAL A 113 -5.52 -11.59 7.18
N THR A 114 -4.39 -10.96 7.48
CA THR A 114 -3.48 -10.36 6.50
C THR A 114 -2.39 -11.35 6.17
N VAL A 115 -2.13 -11.55 4.87
CA VAL A 115 -1.05 -12.38 4.37
C VAL A 115 0.00 -11.46 3.76
N ILE A 116 1.23 -11.48 4.30
CA ILE A 116 2.36 -10.84 3.62
C ILE A 116 2.55 -11.55 2.28
N THR A 117 2.58 -10.77 1.21
CA THR A 117 2.47 -11.27 -0.16
C THR A 117 3.65 -10.81 -1.01
N GLN A 118 4.28 -11.75 -1.68
CA GLN A 118 5.34 -11.55 -2.66
C GLN A 118 4.76 -11.67 -4.08
N VAL A 119 5.31 -10.88 -4.99
CA VAL A 119 4.92 -10.89 -6.40
C VAL A 119 6.16 -11.10 -7.25
N LEU A 120 6.18 -12.18 -8.03
CA LEU A 120 7.22 -12.45 -8.99
C LEU A 120 7.15 -11.43 -10.13
N VAL A 121 8.31 -10.91 -10.53
CA VAL A 121 8.46 -9.96 -11.63
C VAL A 121 9.64 -10.36 -12.51
N ASP A 122 9.70 -9.86 -13.75
CA ASP A 122 10.86 -10.10 -14.62
C ASP A 122 12.04 -9.21 -14.21
N ARG A 123 13.21 -9.78 -13.94
CA ARG A 123 14.43 -8.98 -13.71
C ARG A 123 14.81 -8.12 -14.93
N ALA A 124 14.43 -8.54 -16.13
CA ALA A 124 14.67 -7.83 -17.37
C ALA A 124 13.53 -6.86 -17.77
N ASP A 125 12.55 -6.62 -16.89
CA ASP A 125 11.44 -5.72 -17.19
C ASP A 125 11.94 -4.29 -17.52
N PRO A 126 11.52 -3.68 -18.64
CA PRO A 126 11.91 -2.32 -19.01
C PRO A 126 11.63 -1.25 -17.95
N ALA A 127 10.68 -1.49 -17.03
CA ALA A 127 10.37 -0.59 -15.93
C ALA A 127 11.55 -0.36 -14.97
N PHE A 128 12.51 -1.28 -14.89
CA PHE A 128 13.74 -1.07 -14.11
C PHE A 128 14.65 -0.02 -14.74
N ALA A 129 14.69 0.06 -16.08
CA ALA A 129 15.46 1.07 -16.80
C ALA A 129 14.74 2.42 -16.87
N LYS A 130 13.40 2.42 -16.82
CA LYS A 130 12.57 3.63 -16.85
C LYS A 130 11.53 3.63 -15.73
N PRO A 131 11.91 4.07 -14.51
CA PRO A 131 10.98 4.27 -13.41
C PRO A 131 9.84 5.23 -13.77
N THR A 132 8.61 4.86 -13.44
CA THR A 132 7.41 5.67 -13.76
C THR A 132 6.43 5.79 -12.60
N LYS A 133 6.51 4.90 -11.59
CA LYS A 133 5.49 4.84 -10.55
C LYS A 133 5.80 5.82 -9.43
N PRO A 134 4.94 6.81 -9.18
CA PRO A 134 5.21 7.79 -8.14
C PRO A 134 4.94 7.24 -6.74
N ILE A 135 5.81 7.56 -5.79
CA ILE A 135 5.73 7.19 -4.37
C ILE A 135 5.91 8.41 -3.46
N GLY A 136 5.39 8.33 -2.24
CA GLY A 136 5.51 9.39 -1.23
C GLY A 136 4.74 10.68 -1.57
N SER A 137 5.04 11.76 -0.84
CA SER A 137 4.40 13.07 -1.02
C SER A 137 4.88 13.84 -2.26
N PHE A 138 4.08 14.84 -2.65
CA PHE A 138 4.50 15.86 -3.59
C PHE A 138 5.62 16.74 -3.02
N MET A 139 6.48 17.24 -3.90
CA MET A 139 7.51 18.24 -3.63
C MET A 139 7.50 19.32 -4.72
N ASP A 140 8.09 20.49 -4.43
CA ASP A 140 8.30 21.51 -5.46
C ASP A 140 9.48 21.13 -6.39
N GLU A 141 9.60 21.83 -7.52
CA GLU A 141 10.64 21.55 -8.52
C GLU A 141 12.06 21.73 -7.96
N ALA A 142 12.25 22.71 -7.06
CA ALA A 142 13.56 22.99 -6.49
C ALA A 142 14.02 21.85 -5.57
N ASP A 143 13.12 21.33 -4.73
CA ASP A 143 13.40 20.16 -3.91
C ASP A 143 13.59 18.91 -4.78
N ALA A 144 12.76 18.70 -5.81
CA ALA A 144 12.92 17.58 -6.73
C ALA A 144 14.31 17.54 -7.39
N LYS A 145 14.75 18.67 -7.96
CA LYS A 145 16.09 18.80 -8.57
C LYS A 145 17.21 18.61 -7.56
N ARG A 146 17.05 19.12 -6.33
CA ARG A 146 18.01 18.89 -5.26
C ARG A 146 18.11 17.40 -4.91
N ARG A 147 16.98 16.71 -4.79
CA ARG A 147 16.94 15.26 -4.48
C ARG A 147 17.51 14.41 -5.60
N GLU A 148 17.25 14.77 -6.86
CA GLU A 148 17.87 14.14 -8.02
C GLU A 148 19.40 14.27 -7.95
N ALA A 149 19.93 15.47 -7.69
CA ALA A 149 21.37 15.72 -7.63
C ALA A 149 22.07 15.11 -6.40
N GLU A 150 21.47 15.21 -5.22
CA GLU A 150 22.09 14.76 -3.97
C GLU A 150 21.87 13.28 -3.67
N GLN A 151 20.75 12.71 -4.15
CA GLN A 151 20.26 11.39 -3.72
C GLN A 151 19.99 10.44 -4.89
N GLY A 152 20.23 10.88 -6.13
CA GLY A 152 20.02 10.06 -7.33
C GLY A 152 18.56 9.67 -7.55
N TRP A 153 17.61 10.43 -7.00
CA TRP A 153 16.19 10.15 -7.18
C TRP A 153 15.78 10.34 -8.63
N SER A 154 15.08 9.35 -9.20
CA SER A 154 14.25 9.58 -10.38
C SER A 154 13.00 10.33 -9.94
N VAL A 155 12.72 11.47 -10.57
CA VAL A 155 11.56 12.32 -10.25
C VAL A 155 10.75 12.61 -11.51
N VAL A 156 9.45 12.82 -11.35
CA VAL A 156 8.55 13.23 -12.44
C VAL A 156 7.63 14.35 -11.98
N GLU A 157 7.30 15.27 -12.90
CA GLU A 157 6.24 16.25 -12.72
C GLU A 157 4.87 15.57 -12.93
N ASP A 158 3.92 15.85 -12.05
CA ASP A 158 2.60 15.21 -12.03
C ASP A 158 1.49 16.24 -12.30
N ALA A 159 1.43 16.70 -13.56
CA ALA A 159 0.33 17.47 -14.13
C ALA A 159 -0.04 18.73 -13.31
N GLY A 160 0.95 19.52 -12.92
CA GLY A 160 0.79 20.76 -12.17
C GLY A 160 0.55 20.58 -10.67
N ARG A 161 0.47 19.34 -10.16
CA ARG A 161 0.30 19.05 -8.72
C ARG A 161 1.62 19.08 -7.94
N GLY A 162 2.74 19.17 -8.65
CA GLY A 162 4.09 19.13 -8.10
C GLY A 162 4.89 17.95 -8.65
N TRP A 163 6.01 17.67 -8.01
CA TRP A 163 6.94 16.62 -8.38
C TRP A 163 6.86 15.44 -7.41
N ARG A 164 7.11 14.22 -7.91
CA ARG A 164 7.14 13.01 -7.08
C ARG A 164 8.33 12.14 -7.44
N ARG A 165 8.88 11.43 -6.45
CA ARG A 165 9.85 10.38 -6.69
C ARG A 165 9.16 9.23 -7.41
N VAL A 166 9.80 8.72 -8.46
CA VAL A 166 9.35 7.53 -9.19
C VAL A 166 10.26 6.34 -8.94
N VAL A 167 9.65 5.16 -8.95
CA VAL A 167 10.33 3.87 -8.82
C VAL A 167 9.91 2.95 -9.96
N ALA A 168 10.68 1.87 -10.15
CA ALA A 168 10.33 0.82 -11.09
C ALA A 168 8.98 0.21 -10.73
N SER A 169 8.15 -0.06 -11.74
CA SER A 169 6.86 -0.73 -11.60
C SER A 169 6.72 -1.82 -12.64
N PRO A 170 7.52 -2.90 -12.51
CA PRO A 170 7.50 -4.01 -13.44
C PRO A 170 6.15 -4.71 -13.46
N GLN A 171 5.85 -5.39 -14.56
CA GLN A 171 4.59 -6.11 -14.70
C GLN A 171 4.57 -7.32 -13.75
N PRO A 172 3.53 -7.49 -12.91
CA PRO A 172 3.41 -8.66 -12.05
C PRO A 172 3.22 -9.93 -12.89
N LYS A 173 3.96 -10.99 -12.54
CA LYS A 173 3.85 -12.31 -13.19
C LYS A 173 3.05 -13.31 -12.37
N GLU A 174 3.36 -13.41 -11.09
CA GLU A 174 2.78 -14.44 -10.21
C GLU A 174 2.68 -13.92 -8.77
N ILE A 175 1.61 -14.31 -8.08
CA ILE A 175 1.46 -14.10 -6.64
C ILE A 175 1.95 -15.37 -5.95
N VAL A 176 3.05 -15.28 -5.19
CA VAL A 176 3.70 -16.46 -4.59
C VAL A 176 2.77 -17.15 -3.58
N GLU A 177 2.04 -16.38 -2.79
CA GLU A 177 1.12 -16.90 -1.77
C GLU A 177 -0.30 -17.17 -2.29
N LEU A 178 -0.51 -17.29 -3.62
CA LEU A 178 -1.85 -17.47 -4.20
C LEU A 178 -2.57 -18.70 -3.65
N GLU A 179 -1.90 -19.84 -3.55
CA GLU A 179 -2.48 -21.08 -3.01
C GLU A 179 -2.90 -20.92 -1.54
N THR A 180 -2.11 -20.20 -0.74
CA THR A 180 -2.44 -19.87 0.65
C THR A 180 -3.69 -19.00 0.72
N VAL A 181 -3.78 -17.96 -0.13
CA VAL A 181 -4.97 -17.09 -0.19
C VAL A 181 -6.20 -17.88 -0.61
N GLN A 182 -6.09 -18.77 -1.60
CA GLN A 182 -7.19 -19.64 -2.05
C GLN A 182 -7.65 -20.60 -0.95
N THR A 183 -6.72 -21.12 -0.14
CA THR A 183 -7.05 -22.01 0.98
C THR A 183 -7.84 -21.30 2.09
N LEU A 184 -7.66 -19.99 2.23
CA LEU A 184 -8.33 -19.18 3.26
C LEU A 184 -9.75 -18.71 2.87
N LEU A 185 -10.15 -18.85 1.60
CA LEU A 185 -11.45 -18.41 1.04
C LEU A 185 -12.48 -19.56 0.98
#